data_AF-A0A952FCC1-F1
#
_entry.id   AF-A0A952FCC1-F1
#
_cell.length_a   1.000
_cell.length_b   1.000
_cell.length_c   1.000
_cell.angle_alpha   90.00
_cell.angle_beta   90.00
_cell.angle_gamma   90.00
#
_symmetry.space_group_name_H-M   'P 1'
#
loop_
_entity.id
_entity.type
_entity.pdbx_description
1 polymer ?
#
loop_
_entity_poly.entity_id
_entity_poly.type
_entity_poly.pdbx_seq_one_letter_code
_entity_poly.pdbx_strand_id
1 'polypeptide(L)'
;YSFNLDAFSIYITLAAVFIAQATNTPISMTDLLTILAISLVTSKGAHGVPGSAIVVLAATLQAIPAIPAIGLVLVLSVDWFMGIARALGNLIGNCVATVAVAAWEGDIDRERAHAVLDGRYVPSTEDDMDIEVTAVPAKA
;
A
#
# COMPACT_ATOMS: atom_id res chain seq x y z
N TYR A 1 -8.77 3.93 -4.46
CA TYR A 1 -7.77 3.75 -3.38
C TYR A 1 -6.43 3.22 -3.93
N SER A 2 -5.91 3.78 -5.04
CA SER A 2 -4.78 3.19 -5.78
C SER A 2 -3.51 4.04 -5.84
N PHE A 3 -3.47 5.21 -5.18
CA PHE A 3 -2.36 6.15 -5.37
C PHE A 3 -1.18 5.98 -4.41
N ASN A 4 -1.39 5.43 -3.20
CA ASN A 4 -0.32 5.06 -2.28
C ASN A 4 -0.17 3.53 -2.16
N LEU A 5 0.78 2.98 -2.94
CA LEU A 5 1.17 1.56 -2.90
C LEU A 5 2.65 1.43 -2.55
N ASP A 6 3.14 2.29 -1.67
CA ASP A 6 4.54 2.25 -1.22
C ASP A 6 4.81 0.96 -0.43
N ALA A 7 3.81 0.49 0.33
CA ALA A 7 3.90 -0.79 1.03
C ALA A 7 4.06 -1.99 0.07
N PHE A 8 3.62 -1.87 -1.19
CA PHE A 8 3.85 -2.91 -2.20
C PHE A 8 5.31 -2.94 -2.64
N SER A 9 5.87 -1.78 -3.01
CA SER A 9 7.26 -1.67 -3.47
C SER A 9 8.25 -2.04 -2.36
N ILE A 10 7.97 -1.60 -1.13
CA ILE A 10 8.74 -1.97 0.07
C ILE A 10 8.69 -3.48 0.28
N TYR A 11 7.51 -4.10 0.17
CA TYR A 11 7.36 -5.54 0.33
C TYR A 11 8.17 -6.34 -0.70
N ILE A 12 8.06 -6.02 -1.99
CA ILE A 12 8.80 -6.74 -3.05
C ILE A 12 10.31 -6.62 -2.84
N THR A 13 10.78 -5.42 -2.47
CA THR A 13 12.20 -5.17 -2.22
C THR A 13 12.70 -5.93 -0.99
N LEU A 14 11.97 -5.87 0.12
CA LEU A 14 12.33 -6.60 1.35
C LEU A 14 12.25 -8.12 1.17
N ALA A 15 11.26 -8.62 0.43
CA ALA A 15 11.12 -10.05 0.17
C ALA A 15 12.28 -10.57 -0.69
N ALA A 16 12.71 -9.83 -1.72
CA ALA A 16 13.87 -10.20 -2.52
C ALA A 16 15.17 -10.18 -1.71
N VAL A 17 15.37 -9.18 -0.85
CA VAL A 17 16.51 -9.13 0.07
C VAL A 17 16.48 -10.29 1.07
N PHE A 18 15.32 -10.57 1.66
CA PHE A 18 15.15 -11.69 2.58
C PHE A 18 15.52 -13.02 1.92
N ILE A 19 15.03 -13.27 0.70
CA ILE A 19 15.33 -14.49 -0.05
C ILE A 19 16.84 -14.61 -0.28
N ALA A 20 17.49 -13.55 -0.75
CA ALA A 20 18.92 -13.61 -1.03
C ALA A 20 19.75 -13.84 0.24
N GLN A 21 19.39 -13.22 1.37
CA GLN A 21 20.05 -13.49 2.65
C GLN A 21 19.81 -14.93 3.12
N ALA A 22 18.59 -15.44 2.98
CA ALA A 22 18.24 -16.82 3.35
C ALA A 22 18.96 -17.85 2.46
N THR A 23 19.29 -17.50 1.22
CA THR A 23 20.02 -18.38 0.27
C THR A 23 21.51 -18.10 0.25
N ASN A 24 22.01 -17.23 1.13
CA ASN A 24 23.40 -16.78 1.20
C ASN A 24 23.93 -16.26 -0.15
N THR A 25 23.05 -15.59 -0.90
CA THR A 25 23.34 -14.98 -2.19
C THR A 25 23.78 -13.52 -1.99
N PRO A 26 24.97 -13.11 -2.48
CA PRO A 26 25.36 -11.71 -2.44
C PRO A 26 24.51 -10.90 -3.42
N ILE A 27 23.87 -9.83 -2.92
CA ILE A 27 23.15 -8.84 -3.72
C ILE A 27 24.06 -7.63 -3.94
N SER A 28 24.21 -7.18 -5.19
CA SER A 28 24.87 -5.91 -5.49
C SER A 28 23.92 -4.72 -5.33
N MET A 29 24.48 -3.51 -5.19
CA MET A 29 23.66 -2.29 -5.18
C MET A 29 22.84 -2.13 -6.47
N THR A 30 23.40 -2.55 -7.61
CA THR A 30 22.72 -2.52 -8.91
C THR A 30 21.50 -3.43 -8.93
N ASP A 31 21.60 -4.63 -8.36
CA ASP A 31 20.47 -5.56 -8.25
C ASP A 31 19.37 -4.95 -7.37
N LEU A 32 19.74 -4.35 -6.23
CA LEU A 32 18.78 -3.70 -5.34
C LEU A 32 18.04 -2.53 -6.02
N LEU A 33 18.75 -1.70 -6.79
CA LEU A 33 18.14 -0.63 -7.57
C LEU A 33 17.23 -1.17 -8.67
N THR A 34 17.59 -2.30 -9.30
CA THR A 34 16.78 -2.96 -10.32
C THR A 34 15.50 -3.53 -9.72
N ILE A 35 15.58 -4.20 -8.56
CA ILE A 35 14.42 -4.67 -7.79
C ILE A 35 13.50 -3.51 -7.48
N LEU A 36 14.07 -2.42 -6.96
CA LEU A 36 13.32 -1.23 -6.60
C LEU A 36 12.61 -0.66 -7.83
N ALA A 37 13.31 -0.49 -8.96
CA ALA A 37 12.73 0.01 -10.21
C ALA A 37 11.58 -0.87 -10.72
N ILE A 38 11.77 -2.20 -10.77
CA ILE A 38 10.71 -3.15 -11.16
C ILE A 38 9.52 -3.04 -10.19
N SER A 39 9.79 -2.97 -8.89
CA SER A 39 8.76 -2.89 -7.86
C SER A 39 7.94 -1.60 -7.97
N LEU A 40 8.58 -0.46 -8.25
CA LEU A 40 7.94 0.84 -8.42
C LEU A 40 7.06 0.87 -9.68
N VAL A 41 7.57 0.36 -10.80
CA VAL A 41 6.82 0.29 -12.07
C VAL A 41 5.62 -0.64 -11.90
N THR A 42 5.80 -1.79 -11.27
CA THR A 42 4.75 -2.81 -11.18
C THR A 42 3.72 -2.50 -10.08
N SER A 43 4.13 -1.80 -9.02
CA SER A 43 3.25 -1.33 -7.95
C SER A 43 2.04 -0.55 -8.48
N LYS A 44 2.25 0.31 -9.48
CA LYS A 44 1.17 1.05 -10.12
C LYS A 44 0.25 0.19 -10.98
N GLY A 45 0.72 -0.95 -11.53
CA GLY A 45 -0.12 -1.86 -12.33
C GLY A 45 -0.84 -2.94 -11.52
N ALA A 46 -0.38 -3.23 -10.30
CA ALA A 46 -0.88 -4.31 -9.46
C ALA A 46 -2.14 -3.95 -8.64
N HIS A 47 -2.60 -2.70 -8.73
CA HIS A 47 -3.78 -2.25 -8.01
C HIS A 47 -5.06 -2.98 -8.48
N GLY A 48 -5.77 -3.62 -7.56
CA GLY A 48 -7.06 -4.29 -7.83
C GLY A 48 -6.98 -5.79 -8.10
N VAL A 49 -5.79 -6.40 -8.12
CA VAL A 49 -5.64 -7.86 -8.26
C VAL A 49 -5.13 -8.47 -6.96
N PRO A 50 -5.98 -9.21 -6.21
CA PRO A 50 -5.54 -9.98 -5.06
C PRO A 50 -4.45 -11.00 -5.44
N GLY A 51 -3.41 -11.13 -4.61
CA GLY A 51 -2.32 -12.09 -4.86
C GLY A 51 -1.33 -11.68 -5.97
N SER A 52 -1.45 -10.48 -6.54
CA SER A 52 -0.49 -9.99 -7.56
C SER A 52 0.96 -9.89 -7.05
N ALA A 53 1.16 -9.61 -5.76
CA ALA A 53 2.49 -9.42 -5.18
C ALA A 53 3.42 -10.61 -5.40
N ILE A 54 2.92 -11.84 -5.28
CA ILE A 54 3.74 -13.03 -5.44
C ILE A 54 4.16 -13.28 -6.89
N VAL A 55 3.28 -12.95 -7.84
CA VAL A 55 3.55 -13.04 -9.27
C VAL A 55 4.63 -12.03 -9.65
N VAL A 56 4.52 -10.81 -9.12
CA VAL A 56 5.50 -9.74 -9.33
C VAL A 56 6.85 -10.09 -8.70
N LEU A 57 6.85 -10.65 -7.49
CA LEU A 57 8.06 -11.14 -6.85
C LEU A 57 8.72 -12.25 -7.68
N ALA A 58 7.94 -13.23 -8.13
CA ALA A 58 8.45 -14.30 -8.99
C ALA A 58 9.05 -13.77 -10.31
N ALA A 59 8.40 -12.79 -10.94
CA ALA A 59 8.91 -12.13 -12.14
C ALA A 59 10.19 -11.33 -11.86
N THR A 60 10.26 -10.66 -10.71
CA THR A 60 11.45 -9.89 -10.29
C THR A 60 12.64 -10.80 -10.04
N LEU A 61 12.42 -11.97 -9.40
CA LEU A 61 13.48 -12.97 -9.20
C LEU A 61 13.98 -13.55 -10.54
N GLN A 62 13.10 -13.73 -11.53
CA GLN A 62 13.51 -14.16 -12.87
C GLN A 62 14.35 -13.10 -13.58
N ALA A 63 14.09 -11.81 -13.34
CA ALA A 63 14.87 -10.72 -13.89
C ALA A 63 16.28 -10.60 -13.26
N ILE A 64 16.53 -11.27 -12.13
CA ILE A 64 17.79 -11.19 -11.37
C ILE A 64 18.34 -12.60 -11.18
N PRO A 65 19.20 -13.07 -12.11
CA PRO A 65 19.69 -14.45 -12.13
C PRO A 65 20.45 -14.87 -10.87
N ALA A 66 20.96 -13.90 -10.10
CA ALA A 66 21.67 -14.15 -8.86
C ALA A 66 20.78 -14.75 -7.77
N ILE A 67 19.50 -14.36 -7.71
CA ILE A 67 18.59 -14.78 -6.64
C ILE A 67 17.83 -16.02 -7.08
N PRO A 68 17.96 -17.16 -6.38
CA PRO A 68 17.35 -18.41 -6.83
C PRO A 68 15.81 -18.37 -6.64
N ALA A 69 15.08 -18.65 -7.71
CA ALA A 69 13.61 -18.62 -7.72
C ALA A 69 12.96 -19.58 -6.71
N ILE A 70 13.66 -20.66 -6.32
CA ILE A 70 13.17 -21.60 -5.30
C ILE A 70 12.98 -20.95 -3.92
N GLY A 71 13.69 -19.85 -3.66
CA GLY A 71 13.52 -19.06 -2.44
C GLY A 71 12.13 -18.43 -2.30
N LEU A 72 11.35 -18.34 -3.38
CA LEU A 72 9.94 -17.90 -3.35
C LEU A 72 9.09 -18.76 -2.40
N VAL A 73 9.42 -20.05 -2.23
CA VAL A 73 8.75 -20.97 -1.31
C VAL A 73 8.80 -20.49 0.14
N LEU A 74 9.87 -19.77 0.52
CA LEU A 74 10.03 -19.22 1.86
C LEU A 74 9.03 -18.09 2.15
N VAL A 75 8.60 -17.37 1.12
CA VAL A 75 7.71 -16.20 1.23
C VAL A 75 6.26 -16.56 0.92
N LEU A 76 6.04 -17.61 0.12
CA LEU A 76 4.71 -18.13 -0.27
C LEU A 76 3.75 -18.30 0.90
N SER A 77 4.22 -18.91 1.99
CA SER A 77 3.40 -19.17 3.17
C SER A 77 2.92 -17.90 3.88
N VAL A 78 3.65 -16.79 3.75
CA VAL A 78 3.35 -15.53 4.45
C VAL A 78 2.80 -14.44 3.53
N ASP A 79 2.84 -14.61 2.21
CA ASP A 79 2.37 -13.59 1.25
C ASP A 79 0.92 -13.17 1.49
N TRP A 80 0.04 -14.13 1.81
CA TRP A 80 -1.36 -13.82 2.12
C TRP A 80 -1.50 -12.92 3.35
N PHE A 81 -0.81 -13.26 4.45
CA PHE A 81 -0.81 -12.46 5.67
C PHE A 81 -0.22 -11.06 5.43
N MET A 82 0.89 -11.00 4.70
CA MET A 82 1.52 -9.75 4.29
C MET A 82 0.61 -8.92 3.39
N GLY A 83 -0.26 -9.54 2.61
CA GLY A 83 -1.32 -8.88 1.85
C GLY A 83 -2.25 -8.04 2.71
N ILE A 84 -2.64 -8.55 3.89
CA ILE A 84 -3.47 -7.82 4.85
C ILE A 84 -2.70 -6.64 5.44
N ALA A 85 -1.44 -6.88 5.87
CA ALA A 85 -0.60 -5.82 6.41
C ALA A 85 -0.38 -4.68 5.39
N ARG A 86 -0.15 -5.02 4.11
CA ARG A 86 -0.05 -4.05 3.01
C ARG A 86 -1.35 -3.27 2.83
N ALA A 87 -2.50 -3.94 2.84
CA ALA A 87 -3.79 -3.28 2.72
C ALA A 87 -4.03 -2.29 3.86
N LEU A 88 -3.72 -2.68 5.10
CA LEU A 88 -3.80 -1.82 6.28
C LEU A 88 -2.86 -0.61 6.19
N GLY A 89 -1.60 -0.82 5.83
CA GLY A 89 -0.62 0.27 5.68
C GLY A 89 -1.05 1.29 4.63
N ASN A 90 -1.55 0.82 3.47
CA ASN A 90 -2.06 1.70 2.43
C ASN A 90 -3.33 2.44 2.87
N LEU A 91 -4.23 1.77 3.60
CA LEU A 91 -5.43 2.41 4.14
C LEU A 91 -5.07 3.54 5.09
N ILE A 92 -4.24 3.26 6.09
CA ILE A 92 -3.77 4.26 7.07
C ILE A 92 -3.06 5.41 6.36
N GLY A 93 -2.18 5.12 5.42
CA GLY A 93 -1.46 6.14 4.65
C GLY A 93 -2.40 7.07 3.88
N ASN A 94 -3.46 6.53 3.26
CA ASN A 94 -4.45 7.36 2.58
C ASN A 94 -5.28 8.19 3.57
N CYS A 95 -5.71 7.63 4.71
CA CYS A 95 -6.45 8.36 5.74
C CYS A 95 -5.63 9.51 6.34
N VAL A 96 -4.35 9.26 6.65
CA VAL A 96 -3.44 10.28 7.17
C VAL A 96 -3.16 11.34 6.11
N ALA A 97 -2.97 10.95 4.84
CA ALA A 97 -2.75 11.91 3.75
C ALA A 97 -3.94 12.86 3.58
N THR A 98 -5.19 12.37 3.63
CA THR A 98 -6.37 13.23 3.57
C THR A 98 -6.42 14.25 4.71
N VAL A 99 -6.11 13.83 5.94
CA VAL A 99 -6.07 14.75 7.10
C VAL A 99 -4.93 15.75 6.97
N ALA A 100 -3.75 15.32 6.51
CA ALA A 100 -2.59 16.18 6.35
C ALA A 100 -2.79 17.24 5.25
N VAL A 101 -3.41 16.86 4.12
CA VAL A 101 -3.74 17.80 3.04
C VAL A 101 -4.79 18.81 3.50
N ALA A 102 -5.88 18.36 4.15
CA ALA A 102 -6.89 19.26 4.70
C ALA A 102 -6.30 20.23 5.74
N ALA A 103 -5.36 19.76 6.57
CA ALA A 103 -4.65 20.61 7.52
C ALA A 103 -3.72 21.64 6.85
N TRP A 104 -3.15 21.32 5.69
CA TRP A 104 -2.29 22.23 4.94
C TRP A 104 -3.10 23.26 4.16
N GLU A 105 -4.23 22.87 3.56
CA GLU A 105 -5.14 23.79 2.87
C GLU A 105 -5.93 24.68 3.84
N GLY A 106 -5.91 24.37 5.15
CA GLY A 106 -6.69 25.08 6.16
C GLY A 106 -8.18 24.71 6.15
N ASP A 107 -8.53 23.66 5.39
CA ASP A 107 -9.89 23.15 5.19
C ASP A 107 -10.31 22.13 6.27
N ILE A 108 -9.62 22.14 7.42
CA ILE A 108 -9.95 21.27 8.55
C ILE A 108 -10.34 22.10 9.78
N ASP A 109 -11.59 21.97 10.19
CA ASP A 109 -12.03 22.41 11.51
C ASP A 109 -11.52 21.43 12.56
N ARG A 110 -10.45 21.81 13.26
CA ARG A 110 -9.79 20.97 14.26
C ARG A 110 -10.68 20.73 15.47
N GLU A 111 -11.46 21.71 15.91
CA GLU A 111 -12.34 21.54 17.08
C GLU A 111 -13.44 20.53 16.76
N ARG A 112 -14.01 20.64 15.56
CA ARG A 112 -14.99 19.71 15.04
C ARG A 112 -14.42 18.31 14.83
N ALA A 113 -13.25 18.20 14.21
CA ALA A 113 -12.57 16.91 14.00
C ALA A 113 -12.28 16.21 15.34
N HIS A 114 -11.80 16.93 16.35
CA HIS A 114 -11.63 16.39 17.69
C HIS A 114 -12.95 15.96 18.33
N ALA A 115 -14.01 16.75 18.20
CA ALA A 115 -15.32 16.38 18.73
C ALA A 115 -15.88 15.09 18.10
N VAL A 116 -15.77 14.94 16.77
CA VAL A 116 -16.20 13.72 16.05
C VAL A 116 -15.35 12.50 16.46
N LEU A 117 -14.03 12.64 16.51
CA LEU A 117 -13.12 11.55 16.88
C LEU A 117 -13.24 11.13 18.35
N ASP A 118 -13.60 12.06 19.25
CA ASP A 118 -13.92 11.80 20.66
C ASP A 118 -15.32 11.17 20.85
N GLY A 119 -16.09 10.97 19.77
CA GLY A 119 -17.45 10.44 19.82
C GLY A 119 -18.48 11.42 20.40
N ARG A 120 -18.19 12.72 20.44
CA ARG A 120 -19.13 13.76 20.87
C ARG A 120 -20.11 14.07 19.73
N TYR A 121 -21.36 14.39 20.08
CA TYR A 121 -22.34 14.84 19.09
C TYR A 121 -21.91 16.19 18.52
N VAL A 122 -21.82 16.25 17.19
CA VAL A 122 -21.51 17.45 16.43
C VAL A 122 -22.69 17.70 15.50
N PRO A 123 -23.36 18.86 15.55
CA PRO A 123 -24.44 19.18 14.63
C PRO A 123 -23.94 19.17 13.17
N SER A 124 -24.77 18.69 12.26
CA SER A 124 -24.47 18.73 10.83
C SER A 124 -24.46 20.18 10.32
N THR A 125 -23.49 20.52 9.48
CA THR A 125 -23.38 21.81 8.79
C THR A 125 -23.99 21.73 7.39
N GLU A 126 -24.23 22.87 6.75
CA GLU A 126 -24.71 22.93 5.35
C GLU A 126 -23.78 22.16 4.39
N ASP A 127 -22.46 22.20 4.62
CA ASP A 127 -21.47 21.40 3.86
C ASP A 127 -21.65 19.88 3.98
N ASP A 128 -22.23 19.37 5.08
CA ASP A 128 -22.47 17.92 5.21
C ASP A 128 -23.66 17.46 4.35
N MET A 129 -24.62 18.36 4.12
CA MET A 129 -25.82 18.06 3.35
C MET A 129 -25.50 17.89 1.86
N ASP A 130 -24.48 18.58 1.33
CA ASP A 130 -24.05 18.45 -0.06
C ASP A 130 -23.33 17.11 -0.32
N ILE A 131 -22.64 16.54 0.68
CA ILE A 131 -22.04 15.20 0.61
C ILE A 131 -23.14 14.12 0.66
N GLU A 132 -24.19 14.32 1.46
CA GLU A 132 -25.30 13.37 1.60
C GLU A 132 -26.21 13.35 0.36
N VAL A 133 -26.39 14.49 -0.32
CA VAL A 133 -27.17 14.61 -1.58
C VAL A 133 -26.44 14.01 -2.79
N THR A 134 -25.12 13.95 -2.79
CA THR A 134 -24.33 13.30 -3.86
C THR A 134 -24.18 11.78 -3.66
N ALA A 135 -24.43 11.27 -2.45
CA ALA A 135 -24.37 9.85 -2.09
C ALA A 135 -25.73 9.12 -2.19
N VAL A 136 -26.67 9.60 -3.00
CA VAL A 136 -27.96 8.91 -3.25
C VAL A 136 -27.70 7.50 -3.81
N PRO A 137 -28.32 6.45 -3.28
CA PRO A 137 -28.09 5.09 -3.75
C PRO A 137 -28.56 4.93 -5.19
N ALA A 138 -27.71 4.36 -6.04
CA ALA A 138 -28.16 3.75 -7.29
C ALA A 138 -29.21 2.69 -6.93
N LYS A 139 -30.48 3.00 -7.16
CA LYS A 139 -31.60 2.07 -6.98
C LYS A 139 -31.39 0.84 -7.87
N ALA A 140 -31.54 -0.32 -7.23
CA ALA A 140 -31.93 -1.67 -7.69
C ALA A 140 -31.70 -2.03 -9.16
#